data_AF-A0A2D7PGB9-F1
#
_entry.id   AF-A0A2D7PGB9-F1
#
_cell.length_a   1.000
_cell.length_b   1.000
_cell.length_c   1.000
_cell.angle_alpha   90.00
_cell.angle_beta   90.00
_cell.angle_gamma   90.00
#
_symmetry.space_group_name_H-M   'P 1'
#
loop_
_entity.id
_entity.type
_entity.pdbx_description
1 polymer ?
#
loop_
_entity_poly.entity_id
_entity_poly.type
_entity_poly.pdbx_seq_one_letter_code
_entity_poly.pdbx_strand_id
1 'polypeptide(L)'
;MSKINFEEDQTSSLSKIDDVGDLSSQVVKLQKLEDELADTEAHIKELKKKIEMVGGEVIPTMMQEMNVRTMKLADGSAVEVKPVYGASIPTARKEEAFKWLRDNDLGDLIKNEVTVSFGRNEDNKAANYANLAQSRGYQPVQKLKVEPMTLKALVRERIENGLDMPSELFNVFSGNRTKITRK
;
A
#
# COMPACT_ATOMS: atom_id res chain seq x y z
N MET A 1 37.21 33.69 41.63
CA MET A 1 37.38 33.98 40.20
C MET A 1 37.63 32.66 39.49
N SER A 2 36.61 32.10 38.83
CA SER A 2 36.74 30.85 38.08
C SER A 2 37.42 31.15 36.75
N LYS A 3 38.56 30.50 36.50
CA LYS A 3 39.29 30.55 35.24
C LYS A 3 38.44 29.84 34.18
N ILE A 4 37.82 30.60 33.30
CA ILE A 4 37.16 30.06 32.11
C ILE A 4 38.28 29.68 31.14
N ASN A 5 38.47 28.38 30.92
CA ASN A 5 39.46 27.83 30.01
C ASN A 5 38.85 27.71 28.61
N PHE A 6 38.93 28.79 27.82
CA PHE A 6 38.36 28.87 26.48
C PHE A 6 39.00 27.89 25.47
N GLU A 7 40.18 27.33 25.76
CA GLU A 7 40.88 26.39 24.88
C GLU A 7 40.31 24.95 24.97
N GLU A 8 39.80 24.53 26.13
CA GLU A 8 39.13 23.22 26.29
C GLU A 8 37.71 23.23 25.71
N ASP A 9 37.03 24.38 25.71
CA ASP A 9 35.68 24.52 25.12
C ASP A 9 35.73 24.57 23.57
N GLN A 10 36.85 25.00 22.99
CA GLN A 10 37.07 24.96 21.54
C GLN A 10 37.41 23.55 21.03
N THR A 11 38.12 22.74 21.81
CA THR A 11 38.49 21.37 21.39
C THR A 11 37.32 20.39 21.43
N SER A 12 36.33 20.61 22.30
CA SER A 12 35.04 19.88 22.29
C SER A 12 34.04 20.37 21.22
N SER A 13 34.34 21.50 20.58
CA SER A 13 33.58 22.09 19.47
C SER A 13 34.12 21.67 18.11
N LEU A 14 35.43 21.43 17.99
CA LEU A 14 36.09 20.99 16.75
C LEU A 14 35.76 19.53 16.40
N SER A 15 35.66 18.64 17.39
CA SER A 15 35.23 17.24 17.15
C SER A 15 33.77 17.10 16.69
N LYS A 16 32.94 18.13 16.89
CA LYS A 16 31.56 18.17 16.38
C LYS A 16 31.46 18.62 14.92
N ILE A 17 32.51 19.23 14.35
CA ILE A 17 32.46 19.78 12.99
C ILE A 17 32.68 18.68 11.94
N ASP A 18 33.52 17.68 12.22
CA ASP A 18 33.72 16.53 11.35
C ASP A 18 32.46 15.62 11.29
N ASP A 19 31.79 15.39 12.43
CA ASP A 19 30.52 14.64 12.50
C ASP A 19 29.34 15.35 11.77
N VAL A 20 29.35 16.68 11.72
CA VAL A 20 28.31 17.46 11.01
C VAL A 20 28.51 17.39 9.48
N GLY A 21 29.75 17.27 9.01
CA GLY A 21 30.07 17.00 7.61
C GLY A 21 29.49 15.67 7.14
N ASP A 22 29.68 14.62 7.95
CA ASP A 22 29.15 13.28 7.65
C ASP A 22 27.62 13.22 7.73
N LEU A 23 27.01 13.84 8.73
CA LEU A 23 25.54 13.90 8.84
C LEU A 23 24.90 14.68 7.69
N SER A 24 25.45 15.86 7.35
CA SER A 24 24.94 16.66 6.24
C SER A 24 25.06 15.93 4.90
N SER A 25 26.15 15.20 4.67
CA SER A 25 26.33 14.36 3.49
C SER A 25 25.28 13.25 3.39
N GLN A 26 24.94 12.61 4.51
CA GLN A 26 23.96 11.53 4.56
C GLN A 26 22.53 12.04 4.39
N VAL A 27 22.21 13.23 4.90
CA VAL A 27 20.92 13.89 4.66
C VAL A 27 20.75 14.26 3.18
N VAL A 28 21.79 14.82 2.55
CA VAL A 28 21.78 15.13 1.10
C VAL A 28 21.67 13.84 0.28
N LYS A 29 22.36 12.76 0.67
CA LYS A 29 22.22 11.45 0.02
C LYS A 29 20.80 10.91 0.12
N LEU A 30 20.16 11.01 1.29
CA LEU A 30 18.77 10.60 1.47
C LEU A 30 17.82 11.42 0.60
N GLN A 31 18.01 12.74 0.50
CA GLN A 31 17.20 13.59 -0.39
C GLN A 31 17.34 13.19 -1.86
N LYS A 32 18.56 12.96 -2.33
CA LYS A 32 18.81 12.51 -3.70
C LYS A 32 18.13 11.17 -3.99
N LEU A 33 18.17 10.22 -3.05
CA LEU A 33 17.49 8.94 -3.19
C LEU A 33 15.96 9.08 -3.19
N GLU A 34 15.40 9.98 -2.37
CA GLU A 34 13.96 10.29 -2.39
C GLU A 34 13.54 10.92 -3.72
N ASP A 35 14.35 11.82 -4.28
CA ASP A 35 14.08 12.46 -5.57
C ASP A 35 14.21 11.45 -6.73
N GLU A 36 15.27 10.63 -6.73
CA GLU A 36 15.46 9.57 -7.72
C GLU A 36 14.33 8.52 -7.69
N LEU A 37 13.84 8.17 -6.49
CA LEU A 37 12.68 7.30 -6.34
C LEU A 37 11.43 7.93 -6.96
N ALA A 38 11.17 9.21 -6.70
CA ALA A 38 10.01 9.91 -7.26
C ALA A 38 10.07 9.99 -8.79
N ASP A 39 11.24 10.29 -9.35
CA ASP A 39 11.46 10.33 -10.80
C ASP A 39 11.29 8.94 -11.42
N THR A 40 11.82 7.90 -10.76
CA THR A 40 11.69 6.51 -11.21
C THR A 40 10.23 6.04 -11.15
N GLU A 41 9.48 6.38 -10.10
CA GLU A 41 8.04 6.08 -10.01
C GLU A 41 7.24 6.77 -11.12
N ALA A 42 7.58 8.02 -11.46
CA ALA A 42 7.00 8.73 -12.59
C ALA A 42 7.33 8.02 -13.92
N HIS A 43 8.58 7.62 -14.10
CA HIS A 43 9.02 6.91 -15.30
C HIS A 43 8.34 5.53 -15.44
N ILE A 44 8.20 4.78 -14.34
CA ILE A 44 7.46 3.51 -14.32
C ILE A 44 6.00 3.73 -14.75
N LYS A 45 5.37 4.82 -14.30
CA LYS A 45 4.00 5.17 -14.70
C LYS A 45 3.91 5.46 -16.20
N GLU A 46 4.89 6.16 -16.77
CA GLU A 46 4.96 6.41 -18.22
C GLU A 46 5.18 5.12 -19.02
N LEU A 47 6.12 4.27 -18.59
CA LEU A 47 6.38 2.98 -19.23
C LEU A 47 5.14 2.10 -19.22
N LYS A 48 4.41 2.03 -18.10
CA LYS A 48 3.13 1.30 -18.01
C LYS A 48 2.13 1.79 -19.05
N LYS A 49 1.97 3.11 -19.20
CA LYS A 49 1.10 3.69 -20.23
C LYS A 49 1.54 3.33 -21.65
N LYS A 50 2.85 3.38 -21.92
CA LYS A 50 3.40 3.01 -23.24
C LYS A 50 3.17 1.53 -23.56
N ILE A 51 3.37 0.65 -22.58
CA ILE A 51 3.10 -0.79 -22.72
C ILE A 51 1.61 -1.02 -23.03
N GLU A 52 0.72 -0.36 -22.29
CA GLU A 52 -0.72 -0.45 -22.49
C GLU A 52 -1.14 0.04 -23.88
N MET A 53 -0.61 1.18 -24.33
CA MET A 53 -0.87 1.73 -25.67
C MET A 53 -0.35 0.79 -26.78
N VAL A 54 0.89 0.30 -26.66
CA VAL A 54 1.48 -0.57 -27.68
C VAL A 54 0.76 -1.92 -27.74
N GLY A 55 0.51 -2.54 -26.60
CA GLY A 55 -0.13 -3.85 -26.53
C GLY A 55 -1.64 -3.83 -26.77
N GLY A 56 -2.33 -2.76 -26.38
CA GLY A 56 -3.78 -2.63 -26.47
C GLY A 56 -4.30 -1.97 -27.75
N GLU A 57 -3.51 -1.09 -28.36
CA GLU A 57 -3.95 -0.32 -29.55
C GLU A 57 -3.05 -0.56 -30.76
N VAL A 58 -1.74 -0.31 -30.63
CA VAL A 58 -0.83 -0.29 -31.80
C VAL A 58 -0.69 -1.68 -32.42
N ILE A 59 -0.33 -2.70 -31.63
CA ILE A 59 -0.14 -4.07 -32.13
C ILE A 59 -1.47 -4.64 -32.66
N PRO A 60 -2.60 -4.56 -31.94
CA PRO A 60 -3.89 -5.01 -32.46
C PRO A 60 -4.30 -4.33 -33.77
N THR A 61 -4.08 -3.02 -33.90
CA THR A 61 -4.41 -2.27 -35.13
C THR A 61 -3.55 -2.75 -36.31
N MET A 62 -2.23 -2.86 -36.13
CA MET A 62 -1.33 -3.36 -37.18
C MET A 62 -1.66 -4.80 -37.59
N MET A 63 -1.94 -5.68 -36.62
CA MET A 63 -2.32 -7.07 -36.91
C MET A 63 -3.66 -7.14 -37.66
N GLN A 64 -4.61 -6.26 -37.33
CA GLN A 64 -5.88 -6.14 -38.07
C GLN A 64 -5.67 -5.62 -39.50
N GLU A 65 -4.82 -4.61 -39.71
CA GLU A 65 -4.47 -4.11 -41.06
C GLU A 65 -3.82 -5.20 -41.93
N MET A 66 -2.99 -6.04 -41.32
CA MET A 66 -2.38 -7.19 -41.98
C MET A 66 -3.35 -8.37 -42.17
N ASN A 67 -4.55 -8.29 -41.61
CA ASN A 67 -5.56 -9.35 -41.58
C ASN A 67 -5.05 -10.67 -40.96
N VAL A 68 -4.19 -10.56 -39.95
CA VAL A 68 -3.56 -11.67 -39.22
C VAL A 68 -3.92 -11.60 -37.74
N ARG A 69 -4.31 -12.72 -37.13
CA ARG A 69 -4.58 -12.79 -35.67
C ARG A 69 -3.44 -13.39 -34.85
N THR A 70 -2.57 -14.15 -35.51
CA THR A 70 -1.41 -14.83 -34.91
C THR A 70 -0.20 -14.71 -35.82
N MET A 71 0.94 -14.28 -35.29
CA MET A 71 2.19 -14.13 -36.04
C MET A 71 3.35 -14.75 -35.26
N LYS A 72 4.23 -15.48 -35.95
CA LYS A 72 5.51 -15.92 -35.38
C LYS A 72 6.61 -14.95 -35.78
N LEU A 73 7.40 -14.52 -34.82
CA LEU A 73 8.56 -13.66 -35.00
C LEU A 73 9.79 -14.50 -35.35
N ALA A 74 10.80 -13.84 -35.91
CA ALA A 74 12.05 -14.46 -36.33
C ALA A 74 12.88 -15.03 -35.16
N ASP A 75 12.66 -14.52 -33.94
CA ASP A 75 13.28 -15.02 -32.70
C ASP A 75 12.59 -16.28 -32.14
N GLY A 76 11.51 -16.76 -32.79
CA GLY A 76 10.71 -17.90 -32.35
C GLY A 76 9.52 -17.54 -31.46
N SER A 77 9.38 -16.27 -31.05
CA SER A 77 8.25 -15.80 -30.26
C SER A 77 6.95 -15.78 -31.08
N ALA A 78 5.79 -15.94 -30.45
CA ALA A 78 4.49 -15.86 -31.12
C ALA A 78 3.64 -14.73 -30.52
N VAL A 79 3.06 -13.90 -31.38
CA VAL A 79 2.11 -12.83 -31.03
C VAL A 79 0.71 -13.28 -31.42
N GLU A 80 -0.22 -13.25 -30.48
CA GLU A 80 -1.63 -13.54 -30.69
C GLU A 80 -2.46 -12.37 -30.14
N VAL A 81 -3.34 -11.81 -30.97
CA VAL A 81 -4.26 -10.74 -30.56
C VAL A 81 -5.64 -11.35 -30.32
N LYS A 82 -6.12 -11.25 -29.07
CA LYS A 82 -7.47 -11.66 -28.65
C LYS A 82 -8.30 -10.44 -28.30
N PRO A 83 -9.61 -10.44 -28.59
CA PRO A 83 -10.50 -9.41 -28.09
C PRO A 83 -10.56 -9.49 -26.55
N VAL A 84 -10.44 -8.34 -25.90
CA VAL A 84 -10.57 -8.21 -24.44
C VAL A 84 -11.88 -7.47 -24.16
N TYR A 85 -12.66 -8.00 -23.23
CA TYR A 85 -13.92 -7.39 -22.78
C TYR A 85 -13.76 -6.97 -21.32
N GLY A 86 -14.05 -5.70 -21.03
CA GLY A 86 -14.06 -5.15 -19.68
C GLY A 86 -15.30 -4.29 -19.48
N ALA A 87 -15.87 -4.33 -18.28
CA ALA A 87 -16.99 -3.49 -17.90
C ALA A 87 -16.75 -2.94 -16.49
N SER A 88 -17.15 -1.69 -16.26
CA SER A 88 -17.17 -1.10 -14.93
C SER A 88 -18.48 -0.34 -14.75
N ILE A 89 -19.00 -0.35 -13.52
CA ILE A 89 -20.20 0.38 -13.17
C ILE A 89 -19.76 1.70 -12.53
N PRO A 90 -20.05 2.87 -13.15
CA PRO A 90 -19.75 4.16 -12.55
C PRO A 90 -20.45 4.32 -11.21
N THR A 91 -19.77 4.89 -10.21
CA THR A 91 -20.31 5.03 -8.84
C THR A 91 -21.64 5.77 -8.81
N ALA A 92 -21.83 6.79 -9.65
CA ALA A 92 -23.05 7.58 -9.72
C ALA A 92 -24.28 6.81 -10.26
N ARG A 93 -24.08 5.71 -11.00
CA ARG A 93 -25.15 4.93 -11.64
C ARG A 93 -25.25 3.50 -11.11
N LYS A 94 -24.70 3.24 -9.93
CA LYS A 94 -24.70 1.89 -9.33
C LYS A 94 -26.11 1.33 -9.14
N GLU A 95 -27.03 2.14 -8.64
CA GLU A 95 -28.41 1.71 -8.40
C GLU A 95 -29.14 1.36 -9.69
N GLU A 96 -29.04 2.20 -10.72
CA GLU A 96 -29.61 1.96 -12.04
C GLU A 96 -29.03 0.69 -12.68
N ALA A 97 -27.70 0.50 -12.60
CA ALA A 97 -27.04 -0.68 -13.13
C ALA A 97 -27.44 -1.96 -12.40
N PHE A 98 -27.53 -1.93 -11.06
CA PHE A 98 -28.02 -3.08 -10.29
C PHE A 98 -29.48 -3.39 -10.55
N LYS A 99 -30.32 -2.36 -10.73
CA LYS A 99 -31.71 -2.54 -11.13
C LYS A 99 -31.78 -3.20 -12.51
N TRP A 100 -31.06 -2.67 -13.50
CA TRP A 100 -30.99 -3.27 -14.83
C TRP A 100 -30.53 -4.73 -14.78
N LEU A 101 -29.49 -5.06 -14.02
CA LEU A 101 -29.03 -6.44 -13.85
C LEU A 101 -30.13 -7.34 -13.27
N ARG A 102 -30.89 -6.87 -12.26
CA ARG A 102 -32.01 -7.64 -11.68
C ARG A 102 -33.17 -7.79 -12.65
N ASP A 103 -33.52 -6.73 -13.37
CA ASP A 103 -34.62 -6.73 -14.34
C ASP A 103 -34.33 -7.62 -15.56
N ASN A 104 -33.06 -7.97 -15.80
CA ASN A 104 -32.61 -8.84 -16.89
C ASN A 104 -32.19 -10.24 -16.42
N ASP A 105 -32.64 -10.70 -15.25
CA ASP A 105 -32.29 -12.02 -14.68
C ASP A 105 -30.78 -12.26 -14.46
N LEU A 106 -29.99 -11.17 -14.40
CA LEU A 106 -28.55 -11.17 -14.10
C LEU A 106 -28.27 -10.75 -12.65
N GLY A 107 -29.29 -10.83 -11.79
CA GLY A 107 -29.19 -10.48 -10.37
C GLY A 107 -28.15 -11.30 -9.60
N ASP A 108 -27.89 -12.54 -10.03
CA ASP A 108 -26.91 -13.44 -9.41
C ASP A 108 -25.46 -12.93 -9.53
N LEU A 109 -25.18 -12.04 -10.48
CA LEU A 109 -23.88 -11.38 -10.57
C LEU A 109 -23.65 -10.37 -9.43
N ILE A 110 -24.72 -9.94 -8.76
CA ILE A 110 -24.65 -8.95 -7.69
C ILE A 110 -24.31 -9.66 -6.39
N LYS A 111 -23.04 -9.58 -5.98
CA LYS A 111 -22.63 -9.98 -4.63
C LYS A 111 -23.15 -8.95 -3.62
N ASN A 112 -24.11 -9.35 -2.79
CA ASN A 112 -24.64 -8.53 -1.69
C ASN A 112 -23.97 -8.93 -0.36
N GLU A 113 -23.16 -8.05 0.21
CA GLU A 113 -22.48 -8.26 1.49
C GLU A 113 -23.07 -7.32 2.55
N VAL A 114 -23.48 -7.89 3.69
CA VAL A 114 -23.95 -7.12 4.84
C VAL A 114 -22.86 -7.15 5.91
N THR A 115 -22.27 -6.00 6.20
CA THR A 115 -21.25 -5.84 7.25
C THR A 115 -21.87 -5.22 8.50
N VAL A 116 -21.63 -5.84 9.65
CA VAL A 116 -22.01 -5.31 10.96
C VAL A 116 -20.75 -5.08 11.76
N SER A 117 -20.59 -3.86 12.27
CA SER A 117 -19.42 -3.47 13.05
C SER A 117 -19.76 -3.44 14.54
N PHE A 118 -18.86 -4.00 15.35
CA PHE A 118 -18.95 -4.00 16.82
C PHE A 118 -17.84 -3.12 17.39
N GLY A 119 -18.14 -2.43 18.49
CA GLY A 119 -17.20 -1.56 19.18
C GLY A 119 -16.10 -2.31 19.94
N ARG A 120 -15.21 -1.55 20.59
CA ARG A 120 -14.17 -2.13 21.46
C ARG A 120 -14.82 -2.87 22.64
N ASN A 121 -14.29 -4.03 23.00
CA ASN A 121 -14.80 -4.91 24.05
C ASN A 121 -16.20 -5.50 23.81
N GLU A 122 -16.73 -5.40 22.58
CA GLU A 122 -18.00 -6.03 22.21
C GLU A 122 -17.80 -7.43 21.57
N ASP A 123 -16.66 -8.09 21.79
CA ASP A 123 -16.34 -9.40 21.21
C ASP A 123 -17.41 -10.46 21.49
N ASN A 124 -17.96 -10.46 22.72
CA ASN A 124 -19.07 -11.34 23.09
C ASN A 124 -20.34 -11.07 22.27
N LYS A 125 -20.62 -9.80 21.96
CA LYS A 125 -21.78 -9.40 21.16
C LYS A 125 -21.59 -9.79 19.70
N ALA A 126 -20.37 -9.64 19.17
CA ALA A 126 -20.00 -10.10 17.83
C ALA A 126 -20.15 -11.62 17.70
N ALA A 127 -19.65 -12.38 18.68
CA ALA A 127 -19.79 -13.83 18.72
C ALA A 127 -21.25 -14.27 18.81
N ASN A 128 -22.04 -13.63 19.68
CA ASN A 128 -23.47 -13.91 19.81
C ASN A 128 -24.23 -13.62 18.50
N TYR A 129 -23.90 -12.53 17.81
CA TYR A 129 -24.52 -12.20 16.53
C TYR A 129 -24.12 -13.18 15.42
N ALA A 130 -22.87 -13.62 15.40
CA ALA A 130 -22.42 -14.67 14.47
C ALA A 130 -23.18 -15.99 14.73
N ASN A 131 -23.30 -16.42 15.99
CA ASN A 131 -24.07 -17.61 16.35
C ASN A 131 -25.56 -17.47 15.95
N LEU A 132 -26.14 -16.29 16.14
CA LEU A 132 -27.51 -16.01 15.69
C LEU A 132 -27.62 -16.13 14.17
N ALA A 133 -26.70 -15.54 13.41
CA ALA A 133 -26.70 -15.63 11.95
C ALA A 133 -26.56 -17.10 11.48
N GLN A 134 -25.68 -17.87 12.13
CA GLN A 134 -25.50 -19.29 11.86
C GLN A 134 -26.75 -20.11 12.20
N SER A 135 -27.44 -19.82 13.30
CA SER A 135 -28.72 -20.46 13.66
C SER A 135 -29.83 -20.22 12.63
N ARG A 136 -29.69 -19.17 11.81
CA ARG A 136 -30.60 -18.83 10.72
C ARG A 136 -30.13 -19.35 9.36
N GLY A 137 -29.07 -20.16 9.32
CA GLY A 137 -28.54 -20.77 8.10
C GLY A 137 -27.56 -19.88 7.32
N TYR A 138 -27.16 -18.73 7.85
CA TYR A 138 -26.13 -17.89 7.23
C TYR A 138 -24.72 -18.38 7.59
N GLN A 139 -23.74 -18.01 6.79
CA GLN A 139 -22.31 -18.29 7.04
C GLN A 139 -21.60 -16.97 7.40
N PRO A 140 -21.66 -16.52 8.66
CA PRO A 140 -21.01 -15.27 9.08
C PRO A 140 -19.49 -15.42 9.01
N VAL A 141 -18.82 -14.38 8.51
CA VAL A 141 -17.35 -14.29 8.51
C VAL A 141 -16.92 -13.34 9.62
N GLN A 142 -16.26 -13.87 10.65
CA GLN A 142 -15.69 -13.05 11.73
C GLN A 142 -14.21 -12.74 11.43
N LYS A 143 -13.92 -11.47 11.18
CA LYS A 143 -12.54 -10.99 11.01
C LYS A 143 -12.09 -10.30 12.30
N LEU A 144 -11.15 -10.93 13.01
CA LEU A 144 -10.46 -10.32 14.14
C LEU A 144 -9.24 -9.55 13.62
N LYS A 145 -9.19 -8.25 13.89
CA LYS A 145 -8.09 -7.40 13.47
C LYS A 145 -7.74 -6.45 14.61
N VAL A 146 -6.45 -6.36 14.92
CA VAL A 146 -5.91 -5.27 15.73
C VAL A 146 -5.50 -4.14 14.79
N GLU A 147 -5.95 -2.92 15.06
CA GLU A 147 -5.53 -1.79 14.25
C GLU A 147 -4.02 -1.52 14.43
N PRO A 148 -3.23 -1.43 13.34
CA PRO A 148 -1.78 -1.33 13.42
C PRO A 148 -1.27 -0.15 14.28
N MET A 149 -1.98 0.97 14.26
CA MET A 149 -1.62 2.16 15.06
C MET A 149 -1.83 1.93 16.55
N THR A 150 -2.88 1.19 16.93
CA THR A 150 -3.15 0.83 18.32
C THR A 150 -2.10 -0.15 18.83
N LEU A 151 -1.73 -1.14 18.03
CA LEU A 151 -0.66 -2.08 18.39
C LEU A 151 0.69 -1.37 18.51
N LYS A 152 1.00 -0.47 17.58
CA LYS A 152 2.22 0.35 17.63
C LYS A 152 2.26 1.24 18.88
N ALA A 153 1.14 1.84 19.27
CA ALA A 153 1.04 2.65 20.48
C ALA A 153 1.30 1.81 21.75
N LEU A 154 0.72 0.60 21.83
CA LEU A 154 0.95 -0.33 22.94
C LEU A 154 2.43 -0.75 23.02
N VAL A 155 3.04 -1.09 21.89
CA VAL A 155 4.47 -1.47 21.82
C VAL A 155 5.35 -0.30 22.27
N ARG A 156 5.06 0.91 21.80
CA ARG A 156 5.77 2.12 22.23
C ARG A 156 5.67 2.35 23.73
N GLU A 157 4.45 2.32 24.27
CA GLU A 157 4.18 2.51 25.70
C GLU A 157 4.91 1.49 26.57
N ARG A 158 4.91 0.20 26.17
CA ARG A 158 5.61 -0.85 26.92
C ARG A 158 7.12 -0.64 26.89
N ILE A 159 7.70 -0.35 25.73
CA ILE A 159 9.15 -0.13 25.59
C ILE A 159 9.59 1.13 26.36
N GLU A 160 8.86 2.24 26.23
CA GLU A 160 9.19 3.51 26.92
C GLU A 160 9.05 3.38 28.45
N ASN A 161 8.13 2.55 28.94
CA ASN A 161 7.95 2.28 30.37
C ASN A 161 8.80 1.11 30.91
N GLY A 162 9.68 0.52 30.11
CA GLY A 162 10.52 -0.61 30.52
C GLY A 162 9.75 -1.90 30.83
N LEU A 163 8.54 -2.04 30.30
CA LEU A 163 7.71 -3.24 30.43
C LEU A 163 8.10 -4.26 29.35
N ASP A 164 8.06 -5.54 29.72
CA ASP A 164 8.37 -6.62 28.80
C ASP A 164 7.38 -6.71 27.63
N MET A 165 7.92 -6.96 26.45
CA MET A 165 7.15 -7.08 25.21
C MET A 165 7.58 -8.37 24.50
N PRO A 166 6.69 -9.37 24.37
CA PRO A 166 7.03 -10.64 23.73
C PRO A 166 7.42 -10.44 22.26
N SER A 167 8.72 -10.31 21.99
CA SER A 167 9.26 -9.98 20.67
C SER A 167 9.00 -11.07 19.64
N GLU A 168 8.92 -12.33 20.07
CA GLU A 168 8.62 -13.49 19.21
C GLU A 168 7.16 -13.52 18.72
N LEU A 169 6.21 -13.03 19.52
CA LEU A 169 4.79 -13.01 19.13
C LEU A 169 4.43 -11.78 18.28
N PHE A 170 5.14 -10.68 18.46
CA PHE A 170 4.76 -9.37 17.89
C PHE A 170 5.75 -8.80 16.88
N ASN A 171 6.83 -9.54 16.53
CA ASN A 171 7.87 -9.12 15.59
C ASN A 171 8.26 -7.64 15.79
N VAL A 172 8.58 -7.30 17.04
CA VAL A 172 8.80 -5.91 17.45
C VAL A 172 10.06 -5.37 16.79
N PHE A 173 9.93 -4.28 16.02
CA PHE A 173 11.05 -3.54 15.47
C PHE A 173 11.17 -2.18 16.18
N SER A 174 12.25 -2.01 16.95
CA SER A 174 12.65 -0.71 17.49
C SER A 174 13.83 -0.17 16.69
N GLY A 175 13.63 0.97 16.04
CA GLY A 175 14.67 1.62 15.24
C GLY A 175 14.34 3.08 14.99
N ASN A 176 15.38 3.89 14.79
CA ASN A 176 15.22 5.31 14.47
C ASN A 176 14.91 5.46 12.97
N ARG A 177 13.90 6.27 12.64
CA ARG A 177 13.57 6.62 11.24
C ARG A 177 13.79 8.12 11.02
N THR A 178 14.64 8.46 10.06
CA THR A 178 14.83 9.84 9.62
C THR A 178 13.61 10.28 8.80
N LYS A 179 13.07 11.46 9.11
CA LYS A 179 12.02 12.12 8.33
C LYS A 179 12.50 13.52 7.95
N ILE A 180 12.64 13.78 6.66
CA ILE A 180 12.93 15.12 6.14
C ILE A 180 11.59 15.80 5.84
N THR A 181 11.36 16.99 6.40
CA THR A 181 10.15 17.79 6.10
C THR A 181 10.55 18.97 5.23
N ARG A 182 10.06 19.02 3.99
CA ARG A 182 10.26 20.15 3.07
C ARG A 182 9.15 21.18 3.31
N LYS A 183 9.50 22.48 3.33
CA LYS A 183 8.52 23.58 3.33
C LYS A 183 8.12 23.91 1.90
#